data_AF-A0A3L8AUE5-F1
#
_entry.id   AF-A0A3L8AUE5-F1
#
_cell.length_a   1.000
_cell.length_b   1.000
_cell.length_c   1.000
_cell.angle_alpha   90.00
_cell.angle_beta   90.00
_cell.angle_gamma   90.00
#
_symmetry.space_group_name_H-M   'P 1'
#
loop_
_entity.id
_entity.type
_entity.pdbx_description
1 polymer ?
#
loop_
_entity_poly.entity_id
_entity_poly.type
_entity_poly.pdbx_seq_one_letter_code
_entity_poly.pdbx_strand_id
1 'polypeptide(L)'
;MSLWTKLNTLFRASAEEPLHHLVDANSIRIFEQEIRDGQKAIQQAKLQLATVMAEKKQLQRHNQALQENIGNKERQACAALDQEAQTLARDVAELIAEDEHLLQQQTQQVAQLEKQEAHLKRQLRTAATSMQKYQRELTLAKANRSAQQAVGNLNGHSRGLSACMQEMASSLDKIKGQQTRAAEMDDALREIDAELNGEQLDARLKQAGIASSEHDADKVLERLRKQRAA
;
A
#
# COMPACT_ATOMS: atom_id res chain seq x y z
N MET A 1 25.33 -15.06 -15.46
CA MET A 1 25.41 -13.78 -14.69
C MET A 1 24.92 -14.05 -13.27
N SER A 2 25.82 -14.03 -12.29
CA SER A 2 25.48 -14.25 -10.87
C SER A 2 24.50 -13.19 -10.37
N LEU A 3 23.57 -13.53 -9.48
CA LEU A 3 22.66 -12.55 -8.83
C LEU A 3 23.43 -11.40 -8.17
N TRP A 4 24.65 -11.69 -7.73
CA TRP A 4 25.59 -10.74 -7.14
C TRP A 4 26.11 -9.72 -8.16
N THR A 5 26.35 -10.14 -9.41
CA THR A 5 26.75 -9.20 -10.47
C THR A 5 25.60 -8.27 -10.83
N LYS A 6 24.35 -8.75 -10.83
CA LYS A 6 23.18 -7.89 -11.09
C LYS A 6 22.95 -6.86 -9.99
N LEU A 7 23.13 -7.25 -8.71
CA LEU A 7 23.04 -6.34 -7.58
C LEU A 7 24.13 -5.26 -7.64
N ASN A 8 25.37 -5.66 -8.00
CA ASN A 8 26.49 -4.74 -8.16
C ASN A 8 26.32 -3.83 -9.39
N THR A 9 25.76 -4.32 -10.50
CA THR A 9 25.43 -3.50 -11.67
C THR A 9 24.37 -2.46 -11.35
N LEU A 10 23.32 -2.83 -10.60
CA LEU A 10 22.29 -1.88 -10.13
C LEU A 10 22.87 -0.85 -9.15
N PHE A 11 23.84 -1.24 -8.33
CA PHE A 11 24.53 -0.32 -7.43
C PHE A 11 25.46 0.65 -8.19
N ARG A 12 26.16 0.16 -9.23
CA ARG A 12 27.11 0.95 -10.03
C ARG A 12 26.43 1.85 -11.06
N ALA A 13 25.30 1.43 -11.61
CA ALA A 13 24.47 2.25 -12.49
C ALA A 13 23.92 3.51 -11.79
N SER A 14 23.81 3.51 -10.46
CA SER A 14 23.40 4.68 -9.66
C SER A 14 24.47 5.78 -9.57
N ALA A 15 25.72 5.53 -9.96
CA ALA A 15 26.83 6.48 -9.77
C ALA A 15 27.14 7.36 -11.00
N GLU A 16 26.62 7.03 -12.19
CA GLU A 16 27.13 7.62 -13.44
C GLU A 16 26.19 8.52 -14.25
N GLU A 17 24.90 8.68 -13.91
CA GLU A 17 24.00 9.45 -14.81
C GLU A 17 23.36 10.71 -14.16
N PRO A 18 23.69 11.92 -14.65
CA PRO A 18 22.98 13.15 -14.33
C PRO A 18 21.55 13.12 -14.89
N LEU A 19 20.57 13.26 -13.98
CA LEU A 19 19.12 13.14 -14.18
C LEU A 19 18.44 14.27 -14.99
N HIS A 20 19.11 14.81 -16.01
CA HIS A 20 18.57 15.92 -16.82
C HIS A 20 18.60 15.60 -18.31
N HIS A 21 17.93 14.55 -18.77
CA HIS A 21 17.43 14.47 -20.15
C HIS A 21 16.54 13.24 -20.34
N LEU A 22 15.36 13.50 -20.92
CA LEU A 22 14.50 12.53 -21.62
C LEU A 22 13.96 11.38 -20.75
N VAL A 23 12.92 11.70 -19.97
CA VAL A 23 12.00 10.70 -19.41
C VAL A 23 11.14 10.15 -20.56
N ASP A 24 11.72 9.26 -21.37
CA ASP A 24 10.96 8.55 -22.37
C ASP A 24 10.02 7.53 -21.70
N ALA A 25 8.88 7.26 -22.32
CA ALA A 25 7.88 6.34 -21.78
C ALA A 25 8.45 4.94 -21.50
N ASN A 26 9.41 4.55 -22.32
CA ASN A 26 10.14 3.30 -22.23
C ASN A 26 11.04 3.24 -21.00
N SER A 27 11.71 4.34 -20.63
CA SER A 27 12.64 4.41 -19.50
C SER A 27 11.94 4.17 -18.16
N ILE A 28 10.74 4.75 -17.96
CA ILE A 28 9.93 4.49 -16.74
C ILE A 28 9.54 3.00 -16.67
N ARG A 29 9.12 2.42 -17.80
CA ARG A 29 8.69 1.02 -17.86
C ARG A 29 9.85 0.04 -17.62
N ILE A 30 11.04 0.36 -18.14
CA ILE A 30 12.27 -0.41 -17.87
C ILE A 30 12.61 -0.33 -16.39
N PHE A 31 12.61 0.87 -15.80
CA PHE A 31 12.90 1.05 -14.38
C PHE A 31 11.91 0.34 -13.45
N GLU A 32 10.62 0.31 -13.79
CA GLU A 32 9.62 -0.52 -13.11
C GLU A 32 9.97 -2.01 -13.14
N GLN A 33 10.42 -2.49 -14.30
CA GLN A 33 10.80 -3.89 -14.47
C GLN A 33 12.04 -4.22 -13.64
N GLU A 34 13.05 -3.36 -13.65
CA GLU A 34 14.26 -3.50 -12.85
C GLU A 34 13.96 -3.49 -11.35
N ILE A 35 13.03 -2.63 -10.89
CA ILE A 35 12.55 -2.64 -9.50
C ILE A 35 11.90 -3.98 -9.17
N ARG A 36 11.01 -4.50 -10.02
CA ARG A 36 10.36 -5.81 -9.81
C ARG A 36 11.37 -6.95 -9.76
N ASP A 37 12.36 -6.95 -10.65
CA ASP A 37 13.39 -7.98 -10.70
C ASP A 37 14.34 -7.88 -9.50
N GLY A 38 14.68 -6.67 -9.06
CA GLY A 38 15.43 -6.44 -7.83
C GLY A 38 14.67 -6.89 -6.58
N GLN A 39 13.35 -6.67 -6.51
CA GLN A 39 12.51 -7.20 -5.42
C GLN A 39 12.53 -8.73 -5.38
N LYS A 40 12.41 -9.40 -6.52
CA LYS A 40 12.50 -10.87 -6.61
C LYS A 40 13.88 -11.36 -6.15
N ALA A 41 14.96 -10.68 -6.55
CA ALA A 41 16.31 -11.02 -6.10
C ALA A 41 16.47 -10.86 -4.57
N ILE A 42 15.90 -9.81 -3.97
CA ILE A 42 15.87 -9.62 -2.51
C ILE A 42 15.10 -10.76 -1.82
N GLN A 43 13.98 -11.21 -2.38
CA GLN A 43 13.22 -12.35 -1.83
C GLN A 43 14.03 -13.66 -1.90
N GLN A 44 14.70 -13.93 -3.02
CA GLN A 44 15.58 -15.08 -3.15
C GLN A 44 16.75 -15.03 -2.15
N ALA A 45 17.37 -13.87 -1.98
CA ALA A 45 18.44 -13.68 -1.01
C ALA A 45 17.96 -13.89 0.44
N LYS A 46 16.72 -13.53 0.78
CA LYS A 46 16.10 -13.84 2.08
C LYS A 46 15.98 -15.35 2.31
N LEU A 47 15.55 -16.09 1.29
CA LEU A 47 15.43 -17.56 1.38
C LEU A 47 16.80 -18.20 1.60
N GLN A 48 17.82 -17.77 0.84
CA GLN A 48 19.20 -18.24 1.01
C GLN A 48 19.75 -17.93 2.41
N LEU A 49 19.49 -16.73 2.92
CA LEU A 49 19.86 -16.36 4.28
C LEU A 49 19.17 -17.25 5.32
N ALA A 50 17.89 -17.57 5.12
CA ALA A 50 17.16 -18.48 6.01
C ALA A 50 17.76 -19.89 5.99
N THR A 51 18.19 -20.40 4.83
CA THR A 51 18.91 -21.67 4.72
C THR A 51 20.22 -21.66 5.53
N VAL A 52 21.05 -20.62 5.37
CA VAL A 52 22.30 -20.46 6.14
C VAL A 52 22.04 -20.41 7.64
N MET A 53 20.99 -19.68 8.06
CA MET A 53 20.60 -19.60 9.47
C MET A 53 20.12 -20.96 10.01
N ALA A 54 19.40 -21.74 9.20
CA ALA A 54 18.93 -23.06 9.57
C ALA A 54 20.09 -24.06 9.74
N GLU A 55 21.00 -24.10 8.78
CA GLU A 55 22.22 -24.93 8.83
C GLU A 55 23.08 -24.58 10.04
N LYS A 56 23.30 -23.28 10.29
CA LYS A 56 24.01 -22.83 11.49
C LYS A 56 23.34 -23.32 12.77
N LYS A 57 22.02 -23.17 12.88
CA LYS A 57 21.26 -23.60 14.07
C LYS A 57 21.26 -25.12 14.23
N GLN A 58 21.35 -25.87 13.14
CA GLN A 58 21.49 -27.33 13.19
C GLN A 58 22.88 -27.72 13.71
N LEU A 59 23.95 -27.12 13.18
CA LEU A 59 25.31 -27.34 13.67
C LEU A 59 25.47 -26.95 15.15
N GLN A 60 24.89 -25.81 15.56
CA GLN A 60 24.90 -25.40 16.97
C GLN A 60 24.22 -26.43 17.89
N ARG A 61 23.09 -27.01 17.46
CA ARG A 61 22.42 -28.08 18.22
C ARG A 61 23.25 -29.35 18.28
N HIS A 62 23.93 -29.70 17.20
CA HIS A 62 24.82 -30.85 17.17
C HIS A 62 26.05 -30.65 18.08
N ASN A 63 26.66 -29.46 18.06
CA ASN A 63 27.72 -29.08 19.00
C ASN A 63 27.28 -29.20 20.45
N GLN A 64 26.07 -28.73 20.78
CA GLN A 64 25.52 -28.85 22.14
C GLN A 64 25.38 -30.32 22.56
N ALA A 65 24.80 -31.16 21.71
CA ALA A 65 24.67 -32.60 21.99
C ALA A 65 26.03 -33.30 22.12
N LEU A 66 27.01 -32.93 21.28
CA LEU A 66 28.37 -33.45 21.36
C LEU A 66 29.05 -33.04 22.67
N GLN A 67 28.88 -31.78 23.09
CA GLN A 67 29.43 -31.27 24.34
C GLN A 67 28.80 -31.93 25.59
N GLU A 68 27.49 -32.23 25.55
CA GLU A 68 26.83 -33.03 26.58
C GLU A 68 27.37 -34.46 26.63
N ASN A 69 27.61 -35.09 25.48
CA ASN A 69 28.19 -36.43 25.39
C ASN A 69 29.62 -36.46 25.94
N ILE A 70 30.45 -35.46 25.60
CA ILE A 70 31.79 -35.30 26.17
C ILE A 70 31.69 -35.22 27.70
N GLY A 71 30.83 -34.35 28.24
CA GLY A 71 30.66 -34.22 29.69
C GLY A 71 30.16 -35.49 30.39
N ASN A 72 29.42 -36.36 29.69
CA ASN A 72 29.03 -37.67 30.21
C ASN A 72 30.21 -38.66 30.18
N LYS A 73 31.00 -38.70 29.11
CA LYS A 73 32.20 -39.52 28.99
C LYS A 73 33.27 -39.10 30.02
N GLU A 74 33.43 -37.81 30.27
CA GLU A 74 34.32 -37.28 31.32
C GLU A 74 33.95 -37.84 32.70
N ARG A 75 32.66 -37.84 33.05
CA ARG A 75 32.19 -38.44 34.31
C ARG A 75 32.47 -39.95 34.38
N GLN A 76 32.33 -40.66 33.25
CA GLN A 76 32.65 -42.09 33.17
C GLN A 76 34.16 -42.34 33.30
N ALA A 77 35.00 -41.51 32.69
CA ALA A 77 36.46 -41.56 32.82
C ALA A 77 36.89 -41.33 34.27
N CYS A 78 36.33 -40.33 34.95
CA CYS A 78 36.58 -40.09 36.38
C CYS A 78 36.18 -41.31 37.22
N ALA A 79 34.99 -41.88 37.00
CA ALA A 79 34.55 -43.07 37.73
C ALA A 79 35.44 -44.30 37.48
N ALA A 80 35.99 -44.45 36.26
CA ALA A 80 36.94 -45.51 35.94
C ALA A 80 38.29 -45.30 36.64
N LEU A 81 38.74 -44.04 36.76
CA LEU A 81 39.95 -43.69 37.51
C LEU A 81 39.79 -43.97 39.01
N ASP A 82 38.62 -43.65 39.59
CA ASP A 82 38.30 -43.93 40.99
C ASP A 82 38.30 -45.43 41.31
N GLN A 83 38.01 -46.29 40.32
CA GLN A 83 38.03 -47.75 40.43
C GLN A 83 39.39 -48.37 40.05
N GLU A 84 40.45 -47.56 39.90
CA GLU A 84 41.79 -47.97 39.48
C GLU A 84 41.84 -48.65 38.09
N ALA A 85 40.78 -48.53 37.29
CA ALA A 85 40.68 -49.11 35.95
C ALA A 85 41.37 -48.21 34.90
N GLN A 86 42.70 -48.07 35.01
CA GLN A 86 43.50 -47.13 34.20
C GLN A 86 43.41 -47.36 32.69
N THR A 87 43.27 -48.61 32.23
CA THR A 87 43.14 -48.94 30.81
C THR A 87 41.83 -48.41 30.23
N LEU A 88 40.71 -48.67 30.92
CA LEU A 88 39.38 -48.17 30.53
C LEU A 88 39.32 -46.64 30.57
N ALA A 89 39.92 -46.02 31.59
CA ALA A 89 40.00 -44.56 31.66
C ALA A 89 40.78 -43.96 30.48
N ARG A 90 41.85 -44.63 30.04
CA ARG A 90 42.65 -44.21 28.89
C ARG A 90 41.88 -44.32 27.58
N ASP A 91 41.15 -45.41 27.37
CA ASP A 91 40.33 -45.61 26.16
C ASP A 91 39.20 -44.55 26.09
N VAL A 92 38.55 -44.24 27.21
CA VAL A 92 37.53 -43.18 27.26
C VAL A 92 38.15 -41.80 27.03
N ALA A 93 39.35 -41.53 27.53
CA ALA A 93 40.06 -40.28 27.29
C ALA A 93 40.43 -40.08 25.81
N GLU A 94 40.81 -41.15 25.11
CA GLU A 94 41.07 -41.10 23.66
C GLU A 94 39.80 -40.73 22.89
N LEU A 95 38.66 -41.35 23.22
CA LEU A 95 37.36 -41.01 22.63
C LEU A 95 36.91 -39.57 22.93
N ILE A 96 37.23 -39.04 24.11
CA ILE A 96 36.96 -37.64 24.46
C ILE A 96 37.80 -36.72 23.57
N ALA A 97 39.09 -37.00 23.41
CA ALA A 97 39.98 -36.18 22.60
C ALA A 97 39.54 -36.11 21.12
N GLU A 98 39.04 -37.22 20.57
CA GLU A 98 38.46 -37.25 19.22
C GLU A 98 37.20 -36.37 19.10
N ASP A 99 36.28 -36.49 20.06
CA ASP A 99 35.04 -35.70 20.11
C ASP A 99 35.34 -34.20 20.32
N GLU A 100 36.31 -33.85 21.16
CA GLU A 100 36.76 -32.47 21.38
C GLU A 100 37.34 -31.85 20.11
N HIS A 101 38.15 -32.61 19.37
CA HIS A 101 38.68 -32.16 18.10
C HIS A 101 37.57 -31.92 17.07
N LEU A 102 36.57 -32.82 17.00
CA LEU A 102 35.39 -32.64 16.16
C LEU A 102 34.58 -31.40 16.57
N LEU A 103 34.35 -31.21 17.87
CA LEU A 103 33.65 -30.04 18.41
C LEU A 103 34.37 -28.74 18.06
N GLN A 104 35.71 -28.73 18.15
CA GLN A 104 36.52 -27.57 17.79
C GLN A 104 36.35 -27.22 16.29
N GLN A 105 36.41 -28.23 15.41
CA GLN A 105 36.21 -28.03 13.98
C GLN A 105 34.79 -27.50 13.66
N GLN A 106 33.75 -28.10 14.23
CA GLN A 106 32.37 -27.67 14.01
C GLN A 106 32.12 -26.28 14.59
N THR A 107 32.74 -25.91 15.71
CA THR A 107 32.67 -24.56 16.28
C THR A 107 33.28 -23.52 15.34
N GLN A 108 34.41 -23.83 14.68
CA GLN A 108 34.98 -22.95 13.67
C GLN A 108 34.04 -22.77 12.47
N GLN A 109 33.37 -23.85 12.03
CA GLN A 109 32.38 -23.78 10.95
C GLN A 109 31.18 -22.89 11.33
N VAL A 110 30.66 -23.03 12.56
CA VAL A 110 29.59 -22.15 13.07
C VAL A 110 30.05 -20.69 13.04
N ALA A 111 31.26 -20.38 13.50
CA ALA A 111 31.78 -19.02 13.47
C ALA A 111 31.92 -18.45 12.05
N GLN A 112 32.25 -19.29 11.06
CA GLN A 112 32.26 -18.88 9.65
C GLN A 112 30.84 -18.58 9.14
N LEU A 113 29.86 -19.44 9.45
CA LEU A 113 28.46 -19.23 9.08
C LEU A 113 27.88 -17.97 9.74
N GLU A 114 28.28 -17.64 10.97
CA GLU A 114 27.88 -16.39 11.64
C GLU A 114 28.39 -15.15 10.91
N LYS A 115 29.65 -15.16 10.47
CA LYS A 115 30.23 -14.07 9.68
C LYS A 115 29.47 -13.91 8.35
N GLN A 116 29.16 -15.02 7.68
CA GLN A 116 28.40 -15.02 6.43
C GLN A 116 26.97 -14.50 6.65
N GLU A 117 26.27 -14.97 7.68
CA GLU A 117 24.94 -14.49 8.07
C GLU A 117 24.95 -12.97 8.34
N ALA A 118 25.91 -12.48 9.12
CA ALA A 118 26.02 -11.06 9.43
C ALA A 118 26.33 -10.21 8.19
N HIS A 119 27.13 -10.73 7.26
CA HIS A 119 27.40 -10.08 5.98
C HIS A 119 26.15 -10.01 5.09
N LEU A 120 25.45 -11.13 4.91
CA LEU A 120 24.22 -11.22 4.12
C LEU A 120 23.11 -10.32 4.70
N LYS A 121 22.93 -10.29 6.03
CA LYS A 121 21.97 -9.39 6.69
C LYS A 121 22.27 -7.92 6.40
N ARG A 122 23.53 -7.51 6.45
CA ARG A 122 23.93 -6.12 6.15
C ARG A 122 23.62 -5.77 4.69
N GLN A 123 24.05 -6.61 3.76
CA GLN A 123 23.78 -6.40 2.32
C GLN A 123 22.29 -6.34 2.01
N LEU A 124 21.50 -7.24 2.60
CA LEU A 124 20.06 -7.28 2.41
C LEU A 124 19.38 -6.01 2.93
N ARG A 125 19.82 -5.46 4.08
CA ARG A 125 19.33 -4.18 4.60
C ARG A 125 19.63 -3.04 3.64
N THR A 126 20.88 -2.93 3.18
CA THR A 126 21.29 -1.90 2.21
C THR A 126 20.49 -2.00 0.92
N ALA A 127 20.30 -3.22 0.39
CA ALA A 127 19.50 -3.46 -0.80
C ALA A 127 18.02 -3.09 -0.59
N ALA A 128 17.44 -3.42 0.57
CA ALA A 128 16.06 -3.07 0.90
C ALA A 128 15.85 -1.55 1.01
N THR A 129 16.76 -0.83 1.68
CA THR A 129 16.70 0.63 1.78
C THR A 129 16.84 1.31 0.41
N SER A 130 17.77 0.81 -0.43
CA SER A 130 17.95 1.30 -1.79
C SER A 130 16.70 1.04 -2.65
N MET A 131 16.08 -0.13 -2.52
CA MET A 131 14.84 -0.46 -3.21
C MET A 131 13.70 0.50 -2.85
N GLN A 132 13.57 0.86 -1.56
CA GLN A 132 12.59 1.87 -1.12
C GLN A 132 12.89 3.26 -1.68
N LYS A 133 14.16 3.63 -1.86
CA LYS A 133 14.55 4.88 -2.53
C LYS A 133 14.11 4.85 -4.00
N TYR A 134 14.44 3.80 -4.74
CA TYR A 134 14.08 3.67 -6.16
C TYR A 134 12.56 3.67 -6.40
N GLN A 135 11.77 3.05 -5.52
CA GLN A 135 10.31 3.11 -5.58
C GLN A 135 9.75 4.53 -5.42
N ARG A 136 10.35 5.33 -4.53
CA ARG A 136 9.97 6.74 -4.34
C ARG A 136 10.35 7.57 -5.57
N GLU A 137 11.55 7.37 -6.10
CA GLU A 137 12.02 8.04 -7.32
C GLU A 137 11.14 7.68 -8.54
N LEU A 138 10.74 6.41 -8.68
CA LEU A 138 9.79 5.99 -9.71
C LEU A 138 8.44 6.71 -9.56
N THR A 139 7.92 6.82 -8.35
CA THR A 139 6.65 7.53 -8.07
C THR A 139 6.76 9.00 -8.46
N LEU A 140 7.87 9.65 -8.10
CA LEU A 140 8.14 11.04 -8.48
C LEU A 140 8.28 11.21 -10.00
N ALA A 141 9.02 10.33 -10.67
CA ALA A 141 9.19 10.35 -12.12
C ALA A 141 7.85 10.20 -12.86
N LYS A 142 6.96 9.31 -12.37
CA LYS A 142 5.59 9.17 -12.89
C LYS A 142 4.76 10.43 -12.68
N ALA A 143 4.83 11.03 -11.48
CA ALA A 143 4.09 12.26 -11.17
C ALA A 143 4.56 13.42 -12.07
N ASN A 144 5.87 13.58 -12.24
CA ASN A 144 6.45 14.59 -13.13
C ASN A 144 6.03 14.37 -14.59
N ARG A 145 6.04 13.12 -15.07
CA ARG A 145 5.55 12.80 -16.41
C ARG A 145 4.06 13.12 -16.57
N SER A 146 3.24 12.78 -15.59
CA SER A 146 1.80 13.09 -15.60
C SER A 146 1.55 14.60 -15.64
N ALA A 147 2.29 15.38 -14.84
CA ALA A 147 2.24 16.84 -14.87
C ALA A 147 2.70 17.41 -16.22
N GLN A 148 3.79 16.90 -16.81
CA GLN A 148 4.24 17.30 -18.14
C GLN A 148 3.23 16.95 -19.24
N GLN A 149 2.58 15.79 -19.17
CA GLN A 149 1.50 15.42 -20.08
C GLN A 149 0.28 16.34 -19.93
N ALA A 150 -0.10 16.68 -18.70
CA ALA A 150 -1.18 17.63 -18.45
C ALA A 150 -0.86 19.02 -19.01
N VAL A 151 0.36 19.53 -18.79
CA VAL A 151 0.82 20.82 -19.34
C VAL A 151 0.91 20.78 -20.86
N GLY A 152 1.41 19.68 -21.44
CA GLY A 152 1.46 19.47 -22.89
C GLY A 152 0.06 19.42 -23.52
N ASN A 153 -0.88 18.74 -22.86
CA ASN A 153 -2.28 18.72 -23.27
C ASN A 153 -2.93 20.10 -23.16
N LEU A 154 -2.66 20.85 -22.08
CA LEU A 154 -3.13 22.23 -21.92
C LEU A 154 -2.56 23.17 -23.00
N ASN A 155 -1.28 23.04 -23.34
CA ASN A 155 -0.65 23.82 -24.41
C ASN A 155 -1.16 23.43 -25.80
N GLY A 156 -1.42 22.14 -26.04
CA GLY A 156 -2.09 21.65 -27.25
C GLY A 156 -3.54 22.13 -27.36
N HIS A 157 -4.22 22.32 -26.24
CA HIS A 157 -5.58 22.87 -26.16
C HIS A 157 -5.64 24.39 -25.95
N SER A 158 -4.52 25.11 -25.85
CA SER A 158 -4.52 26.57 -25.65
C SER A 158 -5.25 27.33 -26.76
N ARG A 159 -5.21 26.83 -28.01
CA ARG A 159 -6.02 27.39 -29.11
C ARG A 159 -7.52 27.05 -29.00
N GLY A 160 -7.88 25.99 -28.30
CA GLY A 160 -9.27 25.57 -28.04
C GLY A 160 -9.84 26.06 -26.70
N LEU A 161 -9.01 26.48 -25.75
CA LEU A 161 -9.44 26.94 -24.42
C LEU A 161 -10.12 28.31 -24.50
N SER A 162 -9.62 29.23 -25.34
CA SER A 162 -10.34 30.49 -25.63
C SER A 162 -11.68 30.22 -26.32
N ALA A 163 -11.73 29.30 -27.29
CA ALA A 163 -12.99 28.93 -27.97
C ALA A 163 -13.99 28.27 -26.99
N CYS A 164 -13.52 27.37 -26.13
CA CYS A 164 -14.36 26.69 -25.12
C CYS A 164 -14.82 27.66 -24.02
N MET A 165 -13.99 28.63 -23.61
CA MET A 165 -14.42 29.71 -22.70
C MET A 165 -15.44 30.65 -23.36
N GLN A 166 -15.29 30.95 -24.64
CA GLN A 166 -16.23 31.78 -25.40
C GLN A 166 -17.55 31.03 -25.68
N GLU A 167 -17.48 29.72 -25.92
CA GLU A 167 -18.64 28.83 -25.99
C GLU A 167 -19.32 28.66 -24.63
N MET A 168 -18.57 28.51 -23.52
CA MET A 168 -19.13 28.50 -22.17
C MET A 168 -19.76 29.84 -21.80
N ALA A 169 -19.15 30.97 -22.14
CA ALA A 169 -19.74 32.29 -21.96
C ALA A 169 -21.03 32.45 -22.77
N SER A 170 -21.03 32.01 -24.03
CA SER A 170 -22.23 32.02 -24.89
C SER A 170 -23.33 31.05 -24.41
N SER A 171 -22.93 29.93 -23.80
CA SER A 171 -23.85 28.95 -23.21
C SER A 171 -24.44 29.48 -21.90
N LEU A 172 -23.66 30.21 -21.12
CA LEU A 172 -24.11 30.86 -19.88
C LEU A 172 -25.06 32.03 -20.20
N ASP A 173 -24.83 32.78 -21.29
CA ASP A 173 -25.79 33.76 -21.81
C ASP A 173 -27.08 33.12 -22.33
N LYS A 174 -27.00 31.98 -23.02
CA LYS A 174 -28.18 31.22 -23.46
C LYS A 174 -28.98 30.65 -22.28
N ILE A 175 -28.32 30.16 -21.24
CA ILE A 175 -28.97 29.64 -20.02
C ILE A 175 -29.62 30.77 -19.24
N LYS A 176 -28.95 31.93 -19.10
CA LYS A 176 -29.56 33.13 -18.49
C LYS A 176 -30.77 33.61 -19.31
N GLY A 177 -30.64 33.65 -20.63
CA GLY A 177 -31.73 33.99 -21.54
C GLY A 177 -32.91 33.01 -21.48
N GLN A 178 -32.66 31.72 -21.26
CA GLN A 178 -33.71 30.70 -21.05
C GLN A 178 -34.36 30.81 -19.66
N GLN A 179 -33.61 31.18 -18.62
CA GLN A 179 -34.16 31.40 -17.28
C GLN A 179 -35.04 32.65 -17.21
N THR A 180 -34.65 33.75 -17.87
CA THR A 180 -35.53 34.92 -18.01
C THR A 180 -36.80 34.59 -18.80
N ARG A 181 -36.68 33.80 -19.87
CA ARG A 181 -37.85 33.36 -20.65
C ARG A 181 -38.76 32.41 -19.89
N ALA A 182 -38.19 31.55 -19.02
CA ALA A 182 -38.97 30.67 -18.15
C ALA A 182 -39.67 31.46 -17.03
N ALA A 183 -39.02 32.49 -16.47
CA ALA A 183 -39.64 33.38 -15.49
C ALA A 183 -40.76 34.23 -16.11
N GLU A 184 -40.54 34.79 -17.30
CA GLU A 184 -41.57 35.51 -18.07
C GLU A 184 -42.72 34.58 -18.51
N MET A 185 -42.40 33.32 -18.81
CA MET A 185 -43.41 32.30 -19.15
C MET A 185 -44.18 31.83 -17.92
N ASP A 186 -43.55 31.73 -16.74
CA ASP A 186 -44.23 31.45 -15.46
C ASP A 186 -45.13 32.62 -15.04
N ASP A 187 -44.69 33.87 -15.22
CA ASP A 187 -45.53 35.04 -14.94
C ASP A 187 -46.68 35.16 -15.95
N ALA A 188 -46.43 34.89 -17.24
CA ALA A 188 -47.50 34.82 -18.25
C ALA A 188 -48.47 33.64 -17.98
N LEU A 189 -47.96 32.49 -17.52
CA LEU A 189 -48.80 31.36 -17.12
C LEU A 189 -49.61 31.66 -15.86
N ARG A 190 -49.07 32.42 -14.89
CA ARG A 190 -49.82 32.92 -13.73
C ARG A 190 -50.89 33.93 -14.11
N GLU A 191 -50.61 34.81 -15.07
CA GLU A 191 -51.59 35.77 -15.59
C GLU A 191 -52.72 35.03 -16.32
N ILE A 192 -52.38 34.02 -17.14
CA ILE A 192 -53.34 33.14 -17.80
C ILE A 192 -54.12 32.28 -16.80
N ASP A 193 -53.49 31.72 -15.76
CA ASP A 193 -54.17 30.96 -14.70
C ASP A 193 -55.07 31.86 -13.84
N ALA A 194 -54.72 33.13 -13.63
CA ALA A 194 -55.57 34.11 -12.96
C ALA A 194 -56.79 34.50 -13.82
N GLU A 195 -56.63 34.56 -15.14
CA GLU A 195 -57.72 34.76 -16.09
C GLU A 195 -58.63 33.51 -16.23
N LEU A 196 -58.05 32.30 -16.14
CA LEU A 196 -58.76 31.03 -16.32
C LEU A 196 -59.41 30.49 -15.03
N ASN A 197 -58.84 30.75 -13.84
CA ASN A 197 -59.36 30.25 -12.56
C ASN A 197 -60.41 31.15 -11.87
N GLY A 198 -61.08 32.03 -12.63
CA GLY A 198 -62.44 32.44 -12.28
C GLY A 198 -62.64 33.20 -10.95
N GLU A 199 -61.65 33.95 -10.46
CA GLU A 199 -61.80 34.78 -9.25
C GLU A 199 -62.82 35.94 -9.39
N GLN A 200 -63.40 36.14 -10.58
CA GLN A 200 -64.47 37.12 -10.80
C GLN A 200 -65.89 36.60 -10.48
N LEU A 201 -66.08 35.29 -10.25
CA LEU A 201 -67.41 34.74 -9.92
C LEU A 201 -67.70 34.79 -8.40
N ASP A 202 -66.71 34.48 -7.56
CA ASP A 202 -66.85 34.45 -6.09
C ASP A 202 -66.93 35.85 -5.47
N ALA A 203 -66.24 36.84 -6.06
CA ALA A 203 -66.37 38.24 -5.68
C ALA A 203 -67.79 38.79 -5.99
N ARG A 204 -68.41 38.32 -7.08
CA ARG A 204 -69.79 38.68 -7.47
C ARG A 204 -70.85 37.95 -6.64
N LEU A 205 -70.61 36.72 -6.20
CA LEU A 205 -71.53 35.95 -5.34
C LEU A 205 -71.54 36.48 -3.89
N LYS A 206 -70.40 36.94 -3.35
CA LYS A 206 -70.33 37.63 -2.05
C LYS A 206 -71.05 38.99 -2.07
N GLN A 207 -71.00 39.73 -3.18
CA GLN A 207 -71.78 40.96 -3.34
C GLN A 207 -73.30 40.73 -3.44
N ALA A 208 -73.73 39.54 -3.85
CA ALA A 208 -75.15 39.18 -4.00
C ALA A 208 -75.77 38.53 -2.73
N GLY A 209 -75.02 38.37 -1.64
CA GLY A 209 -75.56 37.97 -0.33
C GLY A 209 -76.08 36.53 -0.24
N ILE A 210 -75.55 35.59 -1.04
CA ILE A 210 -75.95 34.18 -0.98
C ILE A 210 -74.91 33.41 -0.16
N ALA A 211 -75.29 33.10 1.08
CA ALA A 211 -74.45 32.35 2.02
C ALA A 211 -74.29 30.88 1.60
N SER A 212 -73.06 30.36 1.60
CA SER A 212 -72.81 28.92 1.73
C SER A 212 -72.18 28.64 3.09
N SER A 213 -72.84 27.77 3.83
CA SER A 213 -72.65 27.43 5.24
C SER A 213 -71.26 26.93 5.64
N GLU A 214 -70.92 27.28 6.88
CA GLU A 214 -69.76 26.93 7.71
C GLU A 214 -69.44 25.42 7.81
N HIS A 215 -68.16 25.08 7.69
CA HIS A 215 -67.26 24.45 8.70
C HIS A 215 -67.54 23.00 9.10
N ASP A 216 -66.47 22.17 9.05
CA ASP A 216 -66.32 21.04 9.98
C ASP A 216 -64.87 20.55 10.11
N ALA A 217 -63.93 21.45 10.39
CA ALA A 217 -62.59 21.06 10.83
C ALA A 217 -62.59 20.54 12.28
N ASP A 218 -63.52 21.03 13.10
CA ASP A 218 -63.61 20.67 14.53
C ASP A 218 -64.19 19.27 14.76
N LYS A 219 -65.12 18.78 13.92
CA LYS A 219 -65.60 17.38 13.99
C LYS A 219 -64.55 16.35 13.60
N VAL A 220 -63.57 16.71 12.76
CA VAL A 220 -62.46 15.82 12.40
C VAL A 220 -61.46 15.69 13.55
N LEU A 221 -61.21 16.78 14.28
CA LEU A 221 -60.32 16.79 15.45
C LEU A 221 -60.87 15.98 16.64
N GLU A 222 -62.18 16.01 16.89
CA GLU A 222 -62.78 15.17 17.95
C GLU A 222 -62.72 13.67 17.64
N ARG A 223 -62.90 13.28 16.36
CA ARG A 223 -62.80 11.87 15.94
C ARG A 223 -61.39 11.31 16.16
N LEU A 224 -60.35 12.09 15.85
CA LEU A 224 -58.95 11.68 16.03
C LEU A 224 -58.56 11.59 17.50
N ARG A 225 -59.13 12.42 18.39
CA ARG A 225 -58.88 12.35 19.84
C ARG A 225 -59.50 11.11 20.49
N LYS A 226 -60.71 10.71 20.10
CA LYS A 226 -61.38 9.49 20.63
C LYS A 226 -60.70 8.18 20.20
N GLN A 227 -59.98 8.19 19.07
CA GLN A 227 -59.28 7.00 18.55
C GLN A 227 -57.89 6.76 19.17
N ARG A 228 -57.38 7.72 19.97
CA ARG A 228 -56.03 7.66 20.57
C ARG A 228 -56.02 7.43 22.09
N ALA A 229 -57.20 7.31 22.70
CA ALA A 229 -57.39 7.11 24.14
C ALA A 229 -58.14 5.79 24.49
N ALA A 230 -58.20 4.84 23.56
CA ALA A 230 -58.72 3.49 23.74
C ALA A 230 -57.63 2.45 23.40
#